data_AF-A0A7C0V8L5-F1
#
_entry.id   AF-A0A7C0V8L5-F1
#
_cell.length_a   1.000
_cell.length_b   1.000
_cell.length_c   1.000
_cell.angle_alpha   90.00
_cell.angle_beta   90.00
_cell.angle_gamma   90.00
#
_symmetry.space_group_name_H-M   'P 1'
#
loop_
_entity.id
_entity.type
_entity.pdbx_description
1 polymer ?
#
loop_
_entity_poly.entity_id
_entity_poly.type
_entity_poly.pdbx_seq_one_letter_code
_entity_poly.pdbx_strand_id
1 'polypeptide(L)' 'MNTDNINNDRLSITPDMTVLDVVSRYRETEKVFKKFDKRLGICICCEALFEPLENVSKRYNIDIEELIHDLNQILNNKKE' A
#
# COMPACT_ATOMS: atom_id res chain seq x y z
N MET A 1 18.54 -25.82 -7.49
CA MET A 1 17.54 -24.80 -7.85
C MET A 1 17.54 -23.79 -6.72
N ASN A 2 18.43 -22.81 -6.78
CA ASN A 2 18.54 -21.74 -5.80
C ASN A 2 18.73 -20.44 -6.56
N THR A 3 17.83 -19.49 -6.35
CA THR A 3 18.14 -18.07 -6.51
C THR A 3 17.48 -17.37 -5.34
N ASP A 4 18.24 -17.32 -4.25
CA ASP A 4 18.44 -16.15 -3.42
C ASP A 4 17.20 -15.32 -3.04
N ASN A 5 16.73 -15.60 -1.82
CA ASN A 5 16.53 -14.62 -0.76
C ASN A 5 17.01 -13.19 -1.11
N ILE A 6 16.13 -12.37 -1.69
CA ILE A 6 16.31 -10.92 -1.74
C ILE A 6 15.54 -10.33 -0.55
N ASN A 7 16.21 -10.29 0.60
CA ASN A 7 15.96 -9.25 1.60
C ASN A 7 16.25 -7.90 0.94
N ASN A 8 15.25 -7.30 0.28
CA ASN A 8 15.39 -5.95 -0.24
C ASN A 8 15.06 -4.98 0.89
N ASP A 9 16.10 -4.58 1.63
CA ASP A 9 16.10 -3.49 2.61
C ASP A 9 15.98 -2.11 1.90
N ARG A 10 15.09 -2.04 0.90
CA ARG A 10 14.64 -0.80 0.27
C ARG A 10 13.19 -0.63 0.70
N LEU A 11 12.96 0.39 1.53
CA LEU A 11 11.64 0.87 1.93
C LEU A 11 10.85 1.34 0.69
N SER A 12 10.30 0.41 -0.07
CA SER A 12 9.50 0.67 -1.27
C SER A 12 8.28 -0.24 -1.27
N ILE A 13 7.11 0.37 -1.31
CA ILE A 13 5.84 -0.31 -1.48
C ILE A 13 5.59 -0.49 -2.97
N THR A 14 5.18 -1.69 -3.37
CA THR A 14 4.95 -2.09 -4.76
C THR A 14 3.50 -2.55 -4.97
N PRO A 15 2.95 -2.47 -6.21
CA PRO A 15 1.54 -2.77 -6.49
C PRO A 15 1.08 -4.20 -6.17
N ASP A 16 2.00 -5.16 -6.15
CA ASP A 16 1.77 -6.57 -5.85
C ASP A 16 1.61 -6.88 -4.36
N MET A 17 2.01 -5.95 -3.48
CA MET A 17 1.78 -6.10 -2.04
C MET A 17 0.29 -6.03 -1.71
N THR A 18 -0.15 -6.80 -0.73
CA THR A 18 -1.53 -6.70 -0.24
C THR A 18 -1.71 -5.49 0.69
N VAL A 19 -2.96 -5.02 0.85
CA VAL A 19 -3.27 -3.97 1.84
C VAL A 19 -2.76 -4.37 3.22
N LEU A 20 -2.96 -5.63 3.62
CA LEU A 20 -2.46 -6.19 4.88
C LEU A 20 -0.93 -6.14 4.99
N ASP A 21 -0.21 -6.54 3.94
CA ASP A 21 1.26 -6.48 3.94
C ASP A 21 1.76 -5.06 4.21
N VAL A 22 1.14 -4.08 3.56
CA VAL A 22 1.52 -2.68 3.68
C VAL A 22 1.22 -2.14 5.08
N VAL A 23 0.01 -2.31 5.60
CA VAL A 23 -0.37 -1.75 6.92
C VAL A 23 0.30 -2.49 8.09
N SER A 24 0.61 -3.78 7.92
CA SER A 24 1.32 -4.56 8.94
C SER A 24 2.80 -4.20 9.03
N ARG A 25 3.47 -3.97 7.89
CA ARG A 25 4.88 -3.55 7.82
C ARG A 25 5.06 -2.06 8.12
N TYR A 26 4.10 -1.24 7.70
CA TYR A 26 4.19 0.22 7.73
C TYR A 26 2.90 0.83 8.29
N ARG A 27 2.69 0.72 9.60
CA ARG A 27 1.44 1.18 10.25
C ARG A 27 1.09 2.64 9.95
N GLU A 28 2.07 3.51 9.73
CA GLU A 28 1.83 4.92 9.38
C GLU A 28 1.14 5.11 8.02
N THR A 29 1.21 4.12 7.12
CA THR A 29 0.53 4.15 5.82
C THR A 29 -0.99 4.03 5.93
N GLU A 30 -1.52 3.61 7.08
CA GLU A 30 -2.97 3.55 7.34
C GLU A 30 -3.65 4.90 7.10
N LYS A 31 -2.94 6.02 7.31
CA LYS A 31 -3.47 7.37 7.03
C LYS A 31 -3.72 7.64 5.54
N VAL A 32 -2.95 7.00 4.66
CA VAL A 32 -3.14 7.08 3.20
C VAL A 32 -4.44 6.36 2.84
N PHE A 33 -4.63 5.13 3.31
CA PHE A 33 -5.88 4.40 3.12
C PHE A 33 -7.08 5.18 3.66
N LYS A 34 -6.99 5.78 4.86
CA LYS A 34 -8.04 6.66 5.42
C LYS A 34 -8.39 7.87 4.55
N LYS A 35 -7.44 8.42 3.78
CA LYS A 35 -7.70 9.51 2.82
C LYS A 35 -8.56 9.00 1.66
N PHE A 36 -8.26 7.81 1.13
CA PHE A 36 -9.05 7.17 0.09
C PHE A 36 -10.41 6.68 0.61
N ASP A 37 -10.47 6.13 1.82
CA ASP A 37 -11.71 5.71 2.49
C ASP A 37 -12.73 6.87 2.54
N LYS A 38 -12.27 8.06 2.95
CA LYS A 38 -13.10 9.28 2.97
C LYS A 38 -13.54 9.73 1.58
N ARG A 39 -12.71 9.54 0.55
CA ARG A 39 -13.04 9.90 -0.85
C ARG A 39 -14.09 8.95 -1.44
N LEU A 40 -13.99 7.65 -1.13
CA LEU A 40 -14.83 6.61 -1.70
C LEU A 40 -16.08 6.32 -0.86
N GLY A 41 -16.10 6.73 0.41
CA GLY A 41 -17.18 6.43 1.35
C GLY A 41 -17.18 4.97 1.82
N ILE A 42 -16.05 4.27 1.74
CA ILE A 42 -15.88 2.86 2.14
C ILE A 42 -14.65 2.71 3.04
N CYS A 43 -14.46 1.52 3.60
CA CYS A 43 -13.22 1.14 4.29
C CYS A 43 -12.44 0.15 3.41
N ILE A 44 -11.39 0.61 2.72
CA ILE A 44 -10.52 -0.24 1.87
C ILE A 44 -9.91 -1.37 2.70
N CYS A 45 -9.45 -1.05 3.91
CA CYS A 45 -8.89 -2.03 4.85
C CYS A 45 -9.91 -3.09 5.28
N CYS A 46 -11.22 -2.84 5.15
CA CYS A 46 -12.27 -3.78 5.52
C CYS A 46 -12.71 -4.61 4.31
N GLU A 47 -12.85 -3.95 3.16
CA GLU A 47 -13.42 -4.54 1.95
C GLU A 47 -12.38 -5.28 1.07
N ALA A 48 -11.09 -4.96 1.23
CA ALA A 48 -10.02 -5.41 0.36
C ALA A 48 -8.69 -5.69 1.09
N LEU A 49 -8.75 -6.06 2.37
CA LEU A 49 -7.57 -6.26 3.22
C LEU A 49 -6.53 -7.23 2.64
N PHE A 50 -7.00 -8.30 2.00
CA PHE A 50 -6.14 -9.36 1.45
C PHE A 50 -5.90 -9.21 -0.06
N GLU A 51 -6.39 -8.13 -0.67
CA GLU A 51 -6.21 -7.87 -2.09
C GLU A 51 -4.88 -7.13 -2.35
N PRO A 52 -4.20 -7.42 -3.48
CA PRO A 52 -3.10 -6.60 -3.98
C PRO A 52 -3.54 -5.15 -4.23
N LEU A 53 -2.64 -4.19 -4.01
CA LEU A 53 -2.93 -2.77 -4.26
C LEU A 53 -3.41 -2.51 -5.70
N GLU A 54 -2.85 -3.23 -6.67
CA GLU A 54 -3.29 -3.15 -8.07
C GLU A 54 -4.77 -3.54 -8.24
N ASN A 55 -5.24 -4.59 -7.54
CA ASN A 55 -6.64 -5.00 -7.58
C ASN A 55 -7.54 -3.98 -6.87
N VAL A 56 -7.10 -3.43 -5.75
CA VAL A 56 -7.81 -2.35 -5.04
C VAL A 56 -8.01 -1.15 -5.96
N SER A 57 -6.95 -0.72 -6.66
CA SER A 57 -7.00 0.37 -7.63
C SER A 57 -8.04 0.11 -8.72
N LYS A 58 -8.02 -1.07 -9.34
CA LYS A 58 -8.99 -1.46 -10.38
C LYS A 58 -10.43 -1.51 -9.83
N ARG A 59 -10.63 -2.10 -8.65
CA ARG A 59 -11.94 -2.32 -8.04
C ARG A 59 -12.63 -1.01 -7.66
N TYR A 60 -11.88 -0.03 -7.17
CA TYR A 60 -12.40 1.24 -6.70
C TYR A 60 -12.11 2.42 -7.64
N ASN A 61 -11.60 2.14 -8.84
CA ASN A 61 -11.23 3.13 -9.85
C ASN A 61 -10.31 4.24 -9.28
N ILE A 62 -9.33 3.81 -8.48
CA ILE A 62 -8.28 4.67 -7.91
C ILE A 62 -7.06 4.58 -8.82
N ASP A 63 -6.32 5.68 -8.97
CA ASP A 63 -5.03 5.65 -9.66
C ASP A 63 -3.98 4.88 -8.83
N ILE A 64 -3.43 3.81 -9.40
CA ILE A 64 -2.43 2.97 -8.72
C ILE A 64 -1.11 3.73 -8.50
N GLU A 65 -0.72 4.62 -9.42
CA GLU A 65 0.48 5.43 -9.28
C GLU A 65 0.30 6.45 -8.16
N GLU A 66 -0.87 7.09 -8.04
CA GLU A 66 -1.22 7.98 -6.92
C GLU A 66 -1.11 7.24 -5.58
N LEU A 67 -1.72 6.05 -5.50
CA LEU A 67 -1.72 5.24 -4.27
C LEU A 67 -0.30 4.85 -3.85
N ILE A 68 0.49 4.31 -4.77
CA ILE A 68 1.86 3.88 -4.51
C ILE A 68 2.75 5.08 -4.17
N HIS A 69 2.56 6.21 -4.84
CA HIS A 69 3.29 7.44 -4.53
C HIS A 69 3.00 7.90 -3.11
N ASP A 70 1.73 8.09 -2.73
CA ASP A 70 1.34 8.54 -1.39
C ASP A 70 1.86 7.59 -0.29
N LEU A 71 1.82 6.28 -0.53
CA LEU A 71 2.34 5.27 0.38
C LEU A 71 3.86 5.38 0.57
N ASN A 72 4.61 5.50 -0.52
CA ASN A 72 6.07 5.64 -0.47
C ASN A 72 6.52 6.98 0.10
N GLN A 73 5.75 8.05 -0.07
CA GLN A 73 6.01 9.35 0.59
C GLN A 73 6.03 9.19 2.12
N ILE A 74 5.17 8.35 2.69
CA ILE A 74 5.15 8.12 4.15
C ILE A 74 6.45 7.48 4.63
N LEU A 75 7.04 6.59 3.82
CA LEU A 75 8.31 5.93 4.16
C LEU A 75 9.49 6.90 4.07
N ASN A 76 9.49 7.79 3.08
CA ASN A 76 10.54 8.79 2.91
C ASN A 76 10.54 9.82 4.05
N ASN A 77 9.37 10.16 4.60
CA ASN A 77 9.22 11.11 5.70
C ASN A 77 9.73 10.58 7.06
N LYS A 78 10.21 9.33 7.15
CA LYS A 78 10.87 8.79 8.36
C LYS A 78 12.36 9.10 8.45
N LYS A 79 12.95 9.81 7.49
CA LYS A 79 14.40 10.07 7.40
C LYS A 79 14.88 11.39 8.04
N GLU A 80 14.06 12.11 8.81
CA GLU A 80 14.46 13.33 9.52
C GLU A 80 14.40 13.20 11.04
#